data_AF-A0A959D2H1-F1
#
_entry.id   AF-A0A959D2H1-F1
#
_cell.length_a   1.000
_cell.length_b   1.000
_cell.length_c   1.000
_cell.angle_alpha   90.00
_cell.angle_beta   90.00
_cell.angle_gamma   90.00
#
_symmetry.space_group_name_H-M   'P 1'
#
loop_
_entity.id
_entity.type
_entity.pdbx_description
1 polymer ?
#
loop_
_entity_poly.entity_id
_entity_poly.type
_entity_poly.pdbx_seq_one_letter_code
_entity_poly.pdbx_strand_id
1 'polypeptide(L)'
;QFRTLAQLLAGDPNANMPELVAGAIIEQFVPIGLQSPELYERAYIVFKADVPENYYATGQWNLQWETVPYQVVLLLNYLGKQPEFQLC
;
A
#
# COMPACT_ATOMS: atom_id res chain seq x y z
N GLN A 1 9.25 -11.69 3.05
CA GLN A 1 7.87 -12.16 3.27
C GLN A 1 6.85 -11.11 2.85
N PHE A 2 6.91 -9.86 3.32
CA PHE A 2 5.98 -8.79 2.90
C PHE A 2 6.03 -8.44 1.40
N ARG A 3 7.21 -8.50 0.77
CA ARG A 3 7.33 -8.34 -0.70
C ARG A 3 6.51 -9.38 -1.47
N THR A 4 6.64 -10.65 -1.09
CA THR A 4 5.93 -11.76 -1.73
C THR A 4 4.41 -11.63 -1.59
N LEU A 5 3.94 -11.14 -0.43
CA LEU A 5 2.53 -10.83 -0.22
C LEU A 5 2.04 -9.69 -1.14
N ALA A 6 2.81 -8.61 -1.25
CA ALA A 6 2.46 -7.51 -2.16
C ALA A 6 2.44 -7.95 -3.63
N GLN A 7 3.39 -8.79 -4.06
CA GLN A 7 3.41 -9.36 -5.42
C GLN A 7 2.24 -10.31 -5.68
N LEU A 8 1.84 -11.11 -4.69
CA LEU A 8 0.69 -12.00 -4.79
C LEU A 8 -0.61 -11.22 -4.92
N LEU A 9 -0.80 -10.17 -4.11
CA LEU A 9 -1.99 -9.33 -4.11
C LEU A 9 -2.09 -8.45 -5.37
N ALA A 10 -0.96 -7.93 -5.84
CA ALA A 10 -0.92 -7.15 -7.08
C ALA A 10 -1.12 -8.01 -8.33
N GLY A 11 -0.94 -9.34 -8.24
CA GLY A 11 -1.00 -10.27 -9.37
C GLY A 11 0.17 -10.16 -10.33
N ASP A 12 1.00 -9.12 -10.22
CA ASP A 12 2.18 -8.89 -11.05
C ASP A 12 3.43 -8.59 -10.19
N PRO A 13 4.54 -9.32 -10.37
CA PRO A 13 5.75 -9.14 -9.57
C PRO A 13 6.51 -7.84 -9.87
N ASN A 14 6.20 -7.16 -10.98
CA ASN A 14 6.81 -5.92 -11.46
C ASN A 14 5.80 -4.76 -11.47
N ALA A 15 4.68 -4.87 -10.75
CA ALA A 15 3.71 -3.79 -10.69
C ALA A 15 4.41 -2.48 -10.29
N ASN A 16 4.28 -1.48 -11.16
CA ASN A 16 4.84 -0.14 -11.01
C ASN A 16 3.78 0.87 -10.55
N MET A 17 2.54 0.43 -10.39
CA MET A 17 1.41 1.23 -9.93
C MET A 17 1.25 1.06 -8.42
N PRO A 18 1.79 1.96 -7.58
CA PRO A 18 1.73 1.84 -6.13
C PRO A 18 0.29 1.87 -5.59
N GLU A 19 -0.62 2.55 -6.28
CA GLU A 19 -2.02 2.69 -5.87
C GLU A 19 -2.80 1.38 -6.01
N LEU A 20 -2.55 0.63 -7.09
CA LEU A 20 -3.14 -0.72 -7.25
C LEU A 20 -2.65 -1.67 -6.16
N VAL A 21 -1.35 -1.64 -5.85
CA VAL A 21 -0.78 -2.47 -4.79
C VAL A 21 -1.36 -2.10 -3.43
N ALA A 22 -1.36 -0.81 -3.09
CA ALA A 22 -1.90 -0.33 -1.83
C ALA A 22 -3.39 -0.64 -1.70
N GLY A 23 -4.17 -0.45 -2.76
CA GLY A 23 -5.59 -0.82 -2.83
C GLY A 23 -5.81 -2.31 -2.56
N ALA A 24 -5.08 -3.19 -3.24
CA ALA A 24 -5.20 -4.64 -3.04
C ALA A 24 -4.83 -5.08 -1.61
N ILE A 25 -3.85 -4.42 -0.98
CA ILE A 25 -3.52 -4.65 0.43
C ILE A 25 -4.68 -4.18 1.33
N ILE A 26 -5.21 -2.98 1.10
CA ILE A 26 -6.33 -2.45 1.88
C ILE A 26 -7.53 -3.38 1.78
N GLU A 27 -7.91 -3.84 0.59
CA GLU A 27 -9.05 -4.76 0.42
C GLU A 27 -8.82 -6.12 1.09
N GLN A 28 -7.58 -6.62 1.12
CA GLN A 28 -7.24 -7.88 1.76
C GLN A 28 -7.38 -7.82 3.30
N PHE A 29 -7.02 -6.69 3.91
CA PHE A 29 -7.07 -6.50 5.36
C PHE A 29 -8.40 -5.88 5.82
N VAL A 30 -9.03 -5.09 4.95
CA VAL A 30 -10.27 -4.34 5.17
C VAL A 30 -11.29 -4.77 4.11
N PRO A 31 -11.98 -5.91 4.29
CA PRO A 31 -12.91 -6.43 3.28
C PRO A 31 -14.13 -5.52 3.05
N ILE A 32 -14.41 -4.60 3.98
CA ILE A 32 -15.47 -3.59 3.84
C ILE A 32 -15.00 -2.39 3.00
N GLY A 33 -13.69 -2.27 2.76
CA GLY A 33 -13.06 -1.07 2.22
C GLY A 33 -12.95 0.05 3.26
N LEU A 34 -12.22 1.11 2.92
CA LEU A 34 -12.21 2.32 3.75
C LEU A 34 -13.49 3.11 3.49
N GLN A 35 -14.10 3.65 4.55
CA GLN A 35 -15.41 4.29 4.46
C GLN A 35 -15.41 5.60 3.66
N SER A 36 -14.23 6.21 3.47
CA SER A 36 -14.07 7.50 2.78
C SER A 36 -12.98 7.45 1.72
N PRO A 37 -13.18 8.10 0.55
CA PRO A 37 -12.14 8.23 -0.47
C PRO A 37 -10.91 8.98 0.05
N GLU A 38 -11.08 9.92 0.98
CA GLU A 38 -9.96 10.62 1.64
C GLU A 38 -9.04 9.67 2.41
N LEU A 39 -9.57 8.60 2.99
CA LEU A 39 -8.76 7.59 3.69
C LEU A 39 -7.92 6.78 2.70
N TYR A 40 -8.46 6.49 1.52
CA TYR A 40 -7.70 5.87 0.44
C TYR A 40 -6.56 6.78 -0.03
N GLU A 41 -6.82 8.06 -0.26
CA GLU A 41 -5.78 9.02 -0.64
C GLU A 41 -4.68 9.11 0.42
N ARG A 42 -5.04 9.20 1.70
CA ARG A 42 -4.09 9.18 2.82
C ARG A 42 -3.27 7.89 2.84
N ALA A 43 -3.91 6.75 2.64
CA ALA A 43 -3.25 5.45 2.61
C ALA A 43 -2.23 5.38 1.47
N TYR A 44 -2.57 5.91 0.29
CA TYR A 44 -1.65 6.02 -0.84
C TYR A 44 -0.48 6.96 -0.55
N ILE A 45 -0.72 8.09 0.11
CA ILE A 45 0.34 9.02 0.53
C ILE A 45 1.28 8.34 1.53
N VAL A 46 0.74 7.61 2.52
CA VAL A 46 1.54 6.88 3.52
C VAL A 46 2.36 5.78 2.85
N PHE A 47 1.78 5.03 1.93
CA PHE A 47 2.50 4.01 1.17
C PHE A 47 3.61 4.64 0.32
N LYS A 48 3.36 5.80 -0.29
CA LYS A 48 4.35 6.53 -1.08
C LYS A 48 5.39 7.29 -0.24
N ALA A 49 5.18 7.49 1.06
CA ALA A 49 5.95 8.41 1.91
C ALA A 49 7.47 8.15 1.98
N ASP A 50 7.92 6.94 1.68
CA ASP A 50 9.35 6.57 1.72
C ASP A 50 10.09 6.87 0.40
N VAL A 51 9.36 7.05 -0.71
CA VAL A 51 9.95 7.23 -2.05
C VAL A 51 9.46 8.53 -2.69
N PRO A 52 10.35 9.36 -3.25
CA PRO A 52 9.94 10.59 -3.93
C PRO A 52 8.99 10.36 -5.10
N GLU A 53 8.03 11.26 -5.28
CA GLU A 53 6.99 11.16 -6.32
C GLU A 53 7.58 10.96 -7.74
N ASN A 54 8.74 11.56 -8.00
CA ASN A 54 9.45 11.49 -9.27
C ASN A 54 9.72 10.04 -9.73
N TYR A 55 9.98 9.11 -8.81
CA TYR A 55 10.24 7.71 -9.17
C TYR A 55 8.98 6.97 -9.64
N TYR A 56 7.80 7.38 -9.17
CA TYR A 56 6.52 6.86 -9.66
C TYR A 56 6.15 7.50 -10.99
N ALA A 57 6.34 8.81 -11.14
CA ALA A 57 6.06 9.54 -12.39
C ALA A 57 6.95 9.08 -13.57
N THR A 58 8.20 8.72 -13.28
CA THR A 58 9.15 8.17 -14.26
C THR A 58 9.01 6.66 -14.48
N GLY A 59 8.12 5.98 -13.75
CA GLY A 59 7.93 4.53 -13.83
C GLY A 59 9.15 3.70 -13.40
N GLN A 60 10.10 4.31 -12.68
CA GLN A 60 11.31 3.64 -12.18
C GLN A 60 11.00 2.77 -10.95
N TRP A 61 9.99 3.17 -10.17
CA TRP A 61 9.56 2.42 -9.00
C TRP A 61 8.87 1.11 -9.39
N ASN A 62 9.16 0.04 -8.68
CA ASN A 62 8.50 -1.26 -8.83
C ASN A 62 8.49 -2.05 -7.51
N LEU A 63 7.65 -3.09 -7.46
CA LEU A 63 7.53 -4.01 -6.33
C LEU A 63 8.79 -4.80 -5.94
N GLN A 64 9.85 -4.77 -6.75
CA GLN A 64 11.12 -5.43 -6.45
C GLN A 64 12.05 -4.57 -5.59
N TRP A 65 11.74 -3.28 -5.38
CA TRP A 65 12.57 -2.40 -4.56
C TRP A 65 12.66 -2.89 -3.11
N GLU A 66 13.76 -2.57 -2.43
CA GLU A 66 14.00 -2.96 -1.03
C GLU A 66 13.14 -2.17 -0.04
N THR A 67 12.61 -1.02 -0.45
CA THR A 67 11.72 -0.17 0.34
C THR A 67 10.30 -0.69 0.42
N VAL A 68 9.85 -1.51 -0.54
CA VAL A 68 8.50 -2.09 -0.61
C VAL A 68 8.03 -2.74 0.71
N PRO A 69 8.77 -3.65 1.36
CA PRO A 69 8.35 -4.22 2.63
C PRO A 69 8.14 -3.16 3.73
N TYR A 70 8.92 -2.08 3.73
CA TYR A 70 8.75 -0.97 4.68
C TYR A 70 7.49 -0.15 4.38
N GLN A 71 7.22 0.14 3.09
CA GLN A 71 5.98 0.80 2.65
C GLN A 71 4.73 0.01 3.04
N VAL A 72 4.77 -1.33 2.92
CA VAL A 72 3.69 -2.21 3.38
C VAL A 72 3.49 -2.11 4.89
N VAL A 73 4.58 -2.11 5.68
CA VAL A 73 4.49 -1.98 7.15
C VAL A 73 3.90 -0.61 7.55
N LEU A 74 4.29 0.48 6.87
CA LEU A 74 3.72 1.80 7.11
C LEU A 74 2.22 1.84 6.83
N LEU A 75 1.80 1.26 5.71
CA LEU A 75 0.39 1.14 5.36
C LEU A 75 -0.38 0.33 6.41
N LEU A 76 0.14 -0.82 6.82
CA LEU A 76 -0.46 -1.64 7.88
C LEU A 76 -0.53 -0.91 9.22
N ASN A 77 0.49 -0.12 9.57
CA ASN A 77 0.47 0.71 10.78
C ASN A 77 -0.61 1.79 10.71
N TYR A 78 -0.78 2.41 9.54
CA TYR A 78 -1.84 3.39 9.30
C TYR A 78 -3.23 2.76 9.40
N LEU A 79 -3.43 1.57 8.81
CA LEU A 79 -4.67 0.81 8.89
C LEU A 79 -5.00 0.40 10.32
N GLY A 80 -4.01 -0.08 11.10
CA GLY A 80 -4.20 -0.43 12.51
C GLY A 80 -4.50 0.77 13.43
N LYS A 81 -4.25 2.00 12.97
CA LYS A 81 -4.65 3.23 13.67
C LYS A 81 -6.03 3.72 13.27
N GLN A 82 -6.64 3.15 12.23
CA GLN A 82 -8.00 3.50 11.86
C GLN A 82 -8.98 2.97 12.90
N PRO A 83 -10.05 3.72 13.22
CA PRO A 83 -11.04 3.30 14.20
C PRO A 83 -11.67 1.96 13.85
N GLU A 84 -11.77 1.59 12.56
CA GLU A 84 -12.27 0.30 12.11
C GLU A 84 -11.49 -0.90 12.68
N PHE A 85 -10.18 -0.77 12.94
CA PHE A 85 -9.35 -1.83 13.53
C PHE A 85 -9.28 -1.82 15.05
N GLN A 86 -9.77 -0.74 15.69
CA GLN A 86 -9.64 -0.55 17.13
C GLN A 86 -10.84 -1.06 17.93
N LEU A 87 -11.91 -1.52 17.29
CA LEU A 87 -13.13 -2.01 17.94
C LEU A 87 -13.09 -3.50 18.34
N CYS A 88 -11.92 -4.04 18.67
CA CYS A 88 -11.79 -5.39 19.25
C CYS A 88 -12.35 -5.49 20.67
#